data_AF-A0AAV9XHJ4-F1
#
_entry.id   AF-A0AAV9XHJ4-F1
#
_cell.length_a   1.000
_cell.length_b   1.000
_cell.length_c   1.000
_cell.angle_alpha   90.00
_cell.angle_beta   90.00
_cell.angle_gamma   90.00
#
_symmetry.space_group_name_H-M   'P 1'
#
loop_
_entity.id
_entity.type
_entity.pdbx_description
1 polymer ?
#
loop_
_entity_poly.entity_id
_entity_poly.type
_entity_poly.pdbx_seq_one_letter_code
_entity_poly.pdbx_strand_id
1 'polypeptide(L)'
;MNREGMLWFGLGIGCVVAYKLTIYQLESFKQQCEILPEESRETVDKSTENALKLETLSTLSRGVNYNLSRAAIRIIAERALIEPSFSTLLISCFRPSPTRHSSLRTLRFLILGKSKTDNYYENDNDHILSKESESKLYSQPVFNALVHACIMSLPAPNATPPDNHRDEEAEAYALECLRALIRQPGLNTISRALEAGIVRYMKLLPSPGYANIIAAFSDTEFQPENYFLYDIHNWMVNHDEENEYLECLKKEELYVERPKVIMGAIRANGVSGGSFETNVQIFHRTLRERYPDAVSVEQALEFAAAEGATFEVEVGEGTERRAAFWQ
;
A
#
# COMPACT_ATOMS: atom_id res chain seq x y z
N MET A 1 33.75 0.82 -66.44
CA MET A 1 33.58 1.20 -65.01
C MET A 1 32.49 2.25 -64.93
N ASN A 2 31.35 1.91 -64.35
CA ASN A 2 30.15 2.76 -64.37
C ASN A 2 30.34 3.94 -63.41
N ARG A 3 30.30 5.15 -63.96
CA ARG A 3 30.52 6.44 -63.25
C ARG A 3 29.59 6.61 -62.04
N GLU A 4 28.40 6.02 -62.12
CA GLU A 4 27.40 5.99 -61.05
C GLU A 4 27.82 5.13 -59.86
N GLY A 5 28.45 3.97 -60.10
CA GLY A 5 28.93 3.09 -59.03
C GLY A 5 30.04 3.73 -58.21
N MET A 6 30.87 4.57 -58.82
CA MET A 6 31.92 5.33 -58.13
C MET A 6 31.35 6.44 -57.24
N LEU A 7 30.25 7.07 -57.64
CA LEU A 7 29.55 8.08 -56.83
C LEU A 7 28.87 7.44 -55.61
N TRP A 8 28.20 6.30 -55.79
CA TRP A 8 27.59 5.55 -54.68
C TRP A 8 28.64 5.04 -53.68
N PHE A 9 29.80 4.61 -54.17
CA PHE A 9 30.91 4.20 -53.31
C PHE A 9 31.49 5.38 -52.53
N GLY A 10 31.66 6.54 -53.17
CA GLY A 10 32.09 7.77 -52.51
C GLY A 10 31.09 8.26 -51.47
N LEU A 11 29.79 8.16 -51.75
CA LEU A 11 28.72 8.48 -50.81
C LEU A 11 28.75 7.56 -49.58
N GLY A 12 28.91 6.25 -49.81
CA GLY A 12 29.00 5.26 -48.74
C GLY A 12 30.18 5.52 -47.79
N ILE A 13 31.36 5.81 -48.35
CA ILE A 13 32.54 6.17 -47.54
C ILE A 13 32.29 7.48 -46.78
N GLY A 14 31.71 8.49 -47.45
CA GLY A 14 31.37 9.76 -46.82
C GLY A 14 30.44 9.61 -45.61
N CYS A 15 29.41 8.75 -45.72
CA CYS A 15 28.50 8.46 -44.61
C CYS A 15 29.20 7.78 -43.43
N VAL A 16 30.09 6.81 -43.71
CA VAL A 16 30.84 6.12 -42.64
C VAL A 16 31.78 7.07 -41.92
N VAL A 17 32.47 7.94 -42.66
CA VAL A 17 33.36 8.96 -42.08
C VAL A 17 32.55 9.95 -41.24
N ALA A 18 31.43 10.45 -41.76
CA ALA A 18 30.56 11.38 -41.03
C ALA A 18 30.03 10.75 -39.73
N TYR A 19 29.61 9.49 -39.77
CA TYR A 19 29.15 8.75 -38.59
C TYR A 19 30.26 8.57 -37.53
N LYS A 20 31.47 8.23 -37.96
CA LYS A 20 32.61 8.12 -37.03
C LYS A 20 32.98 9.47 -36.43
N LEU A 21 32.90 10.54 -37.21
CA LEU A 21 33.20 11.89 -36.76
C LEU A 21 32.17 12.39 -35.75
N THR A 22 30.88 12.12 -35.97
CA THR A 22 29.83 12.48 -35.01
C THR A 22 29.96 11.70 -33.71
N ILE A 23 30.26 10.40 -33.75
CA ILE A 23 30.56 9.63 -32.53
C ILE A 23 31.74 10.25 -31.79
N TYR A 24 32.84 10.56 -32.49
CA TYR A 24 34.01 11.14 -31.86
C TYR A 24 33.72 12.52 -31.24
N GLN A 25 32.92 13.36 -31.91
CA GLN A 25 32.48 14.63 -31.36
C GLN A 25 31.57 14.45 -30.14
N LEU A 26 30.66 13.47 -30.17
CA LEU A 26 29.80 13.13 -29.03
C LEU A 26 30.61 12.57 -27.85
N GLU A 27 31.61 11.74 -28.09
CA GLU A 27 32.52 11.23 -27.06
C GLU A 27 33.39 12.35 -26.49
N SER A 28 33.93 13.23 -27.32
CA SER A 28 34.71 14.38 -26.86
C SER A 28 33.84 15.36 -26.08
N PHE A 29 32.59 15.59 -26.50
CA PHE A 29 31.65 16.44 -25.77
C PHE A 29 31.22 15.78 -24.46
N LYS A 30 31.00 14.45 -24.47
CA LYS A 30 30.77 13.67 -23.25
C LYS A 30 31.95 13.82 -22.30
N GLN A 31 33.20 13.68 -22.75
CA GLN A 31 34.38 13.86 -21.89
C GLN A 31 34.56 15.29 -21.38
N GLN A 32 34.16 16.30 -22.16
CA GLN A 32 34.20 17.71 -21.72
C GLN A 32 33.05 18.07 -20.78
N CYS A 33 31.91 17.40 -20.89
CA CYS A 33 30.73 17.58 -20.03
C CYS A 33 30.68 16.59 -18.86
N GLU A 34 31.49 15.54 -18.89
CA GLU A 34 31.74 14.64 -17.76
C GLU A 34 32.55 15.45 -16.75
N ILE A 35 31.80 16.15 -15.90
CA ILE A 35 32.30 16.69 -14.65
C ILE A 35 32.87 15.47 -13.93
N LEU A 36 34.20 15.33 -13.93
CA LEU A 36 34.86 14.30 -13.14
C LEU A 36 34.23 14.38 -11.75
N PRO A 37 33.68 13.27 -11.21
CA PRO A 37 33.29 13.27 -9.81
C PRO A 37 34.55 13.70 -9.05
N GLU A 38 34.49 14.86 -8.39
CA GLU A 38 35.53 15.28 -7.46
C GLU A 38 35.89 14.05 -6.66
N GLU A 39 37.18 13.65 -6.74
CA GLU A 39 37.76 12.53 -6.02
C GLU A 39 37.10 12.45 -4.66
N SER A 40 36.37 11.35 -4.45
CA SER A 40 35.76 10.93 -3.19
C SER A 40 35.81 12.04 -2.16
N ARG A 41 34.79 12.92 -2.13
CA ARG A 41 34.58 13.75 -0.94
C ARG A 41 34.74 12.81 0.23
N GLU A 42 35.82 13.01 0.97
CA GLU A 42 36.00 12.47 2.30
C GLU A 42 34.63 12.55 2.92
N THR A 43 34.05 11.38 3.19
CA THR A 43 32.78 11.23 3.86
C THR A 43 32.73 12.29 4.93
N VAL A 44 31.94 13.35 4.71
CA VAL A 44 31.86 14.46 5.64
C VAL A 44 31.47 13.79 6.94
N ASP A 45 32.37 13.85 7.92
CA ASP A 45 32.22 13.07 9.14
C ASP A 45 30.84 13.35 9.73
N LYS A 46 30.13 12.33 10.24
CA LYS A 46 28.76 12.48 10.77
C LYS A 46 28.69 13.61 11.80
N SER A 47 29.81 13.89 12.47
CA SER A 47 30.02 15.04 13.34
C SER A 47 29.90 16.40 12.63
N THR A 48 30.56 16.58 11.48
CA THR A 48 30.52 17.79 10.66
C THR A 48 29.17 17.95 9.95
N GLU A 49 28.57 16.86 9.48
CA GLU A 49 27.19 16.90 8.94
C GLU A 49 26.19 17.33 10.00
N ASN A 50 26.39 16.99 11.28
CA ASN A 50 25.57 17.42 12.43
C ASN A 50 25.90 18.84 12.95
N ALA A 51 27.08 19.37 12.65
CA ALA A 51 27.50 20.72 13.03
C ALA A 51 26.89 21.83 12.15
N LEU A 52 26.36 21.49 10.96
CA LEU A 52 25.69 22.47 10.09
C LEU A 52 24.41 23.02 10.73
N LYS A 53 24.25 24.35 10.71
CA LYS A 53 23.04 25.01 11.23
C LYS A 53 21.83 24.67 10.36
N LEU A 54 20.68 24.44 11.02
CA LEU A 54 19.42 24.08 10.33
C LEU A 54 18.94 25.17 9.37
N GLU A 55 19.21 26.45 9.68
CA GLU A 55 18.93 27.59 8.80
C GLU A 55 19.70 27.52 7.47
N THR A 56 20.97 27.10 7.52
CA THR A 56 21.81 26.93 6.33
C THR A 56 21.31 25.76 5.49
N LEU A 57 20.97 24.63 6.12
CA LEU A 57 20.38 23.49 5.43
C LEU A 57 19.03 23.84 4.80
N SER A 58 18.19 24.61 5.49
CA SER A 58 16.92 25.11 4.94
C SER A 58 17.15 25.98 3.70
N THR A 59 18.14 26.87 3.73
CA THR A 59 18.49 27.70 2.57
C THR A 59 19.01 26.87 1.41
N LEU A 60 19.89 25.90 1.67
CA LEU A 60 20.43 24.99 0.67
C LEU A 60 19.35 24.10 0.05
N SER A 61 18.37 23.64 0.84
CA SER A 61 17.25 22.82 0.37
C SER A 61 16.38 23.53 -0.67
N ARG A 62 16.33 24.88 -0.64
CA ARG A 62 15.59 25.71 -1.59
C ARG A 62 16.44 26.21 -2.76
N GLY A 63 17.72 25.86 -2.77
CA GLY A 63 18.65 26.28 -3.81
C GLY A 63 18.34 25.64 -5.17
N VAL A 64 18.77 26.31 -6.24
CA VAL A 64 18.62 25.82 -7.63
C VAL A 64 19.54 24.63 -7.97
N ASN A 65 20.59 24.39 -7.16
CA ASN A 65 21.46 23.25 -7.35
C ASN A 65 20.82 22.00 -6.74
N TYR A 66 20.32 21.12 -7.61
CA TYR A 66 19.61 19.90 -7.23
C TYR A 66 20.40 19.00 -6.28
N ASN A 67 21.70 18.81 -6.52
CA ASN A 67 22.53 17.93 -5.71
C ASN A 67 22.73 18.48 -4.29
N LEU A 68 22.95 19.79 -4.16
CA LEU A 68 23.07 20.45 -2.85
C LEU A 68 21.73 20.50 -2.11
N SER A 69 20.64 20.79 -2.82
CA SER A 69 19.29 20.76 -2.26
C SER A 69 18.95 19.37 -1.72
N ARG A 70 19.21 18.32 -2.50
CA ARG A 70 18.97 16.94 -2.12
C ARG A 70 19.83 16.50 -0.93
N ALA A 71 21.11 16.85 -0.90
CA ALA A 71 21.99 16.57 0.24
C ALA A 71 21.50 17.27 1.51
N ALA A 72 21.08 18.53 1.42
CA ALA A 72 20.53 19.25 2.56
C ALA A 72 19.23 18.62 3.08
N ILE A 73 18.33 18.21 2.17
CA ILE A 73 17.10 17.49 2.51
C ILE A 73 17.41 16.16 3.21
N ARG A 74 18.36 15.38 2.69
CA ARG A 74 18.82 14.13 3.31
C ARG A 74 19.32 14.35 4.73
N ILE A 75 20.20 15.33 4.95
CA ILE A 75 20.71 15.65 6.31
C ILE A 75 19.56 16.06 7.24
N ILE A 76 18.62 16.88 6.77
CA ILE A 76 17.45 17.29 7.56
C ILE A 76 16.59 16.07 7.93
N ALA A 77 16.32 15.19 6.96
CA ALA A 77 15.51 13.99 7.15
C ALA A 77 16.16 13.00 8.13
N GLU A 78 17.48 12.78 8.01
CA GLU A 78 18.27 11.96 8.93
C GLU A 78 18.21 12.52 10.36
N ARG A 79 18.42 13.83 10.52
CA ARG A 79 18.33 14.48 11.84
C ARG A 79 16.94 14.40 12.46
N ALA A 80 15.88 14.42 11.66
CA ALA A 80 14.51 14.26 12.16
C ALA A 80 14.26 12.87 12.78
N LEU A 81 15.08 11.86 12.41
CA LEU A 81 15.02 10.49 12.92
C LEU A 81 16.02 10.21 14.06
N ILE A 82 16.74 11.23 14.53
CA ILE A 82 17.61 11.16 15.70
C ILE A 82 16.79 11.55 16.95
N GLU A 83 17.02 10.85 18.06
CA GLU A 83 16.39 11.20 19.33
C GLU A 83 17.02 12.45 19.96
N PRO A 84 16.24 13.32 20.62
CA PRO A 84 14.82 13.19 21.00
C PRO A 84 13.83 13.72 19.94
N SER A 85 14.31 14.16 18.77
CA SER A 85 13.46 14.79 17.75
C SER A 85 12.42 13.82 17.20
N PHE A 86 12.79 12.56 16.99
CA PHE A 86 11.88 11.55 16.47
C PHE A 86 10.73 11.22 17.44
N SER A 87 11.04 10.94 18.71
CA SER A 87 10.00 10.75 19.73
C SER A 87 9.11 11.98 19.89
N THR A 88 9.67 13.18 19.81
CA THR A 88 8.87 14.43 19.84
C THR A 88 7.93 14.55 18.64
N LEU A 89 8.39 14.15 17.44
CA LEU A 89 7.57 14.13 16.22
C LEU A 89 6.39 13.14 16.37
N LEU A 90 6.64 11.93 16.87
CA LEU A 90 5.60 10.94 17.10
C LEU A 90 4.59 11.43 18.14
N ILE A 91 5.04 11.98 19.28
CA ILE A 91 4.17 12.56 20.30
C ILE A 91 3.31 13.70 19.73
N SER A 92 3.87 14.49 18.81
CA SER A 92 3.16 15.60 18.18
C SER A 92 2.05 15.15 17.22
N CYS A 93 2.08 13.89 16.74
CA CYS A 93 0.96 13.30 15.99
C CYS A 93 -0.28 13.06 16.85
N PHE A 94 -0.12 12.94 18.18
CA PHE A 94 -1.22 12.77 19.13
C PHE A 94 -1.84 14.10 19.59
N ARG A 95 -1.25 15.24 19.22
CA ARG A 95 -1.71 16.55 19.66
C ARG A 95 -2.93 17.02 18.84
N PRO A 96 -3.67 18.04 19.31
CA PRO A 96 -4.73 18.65 18.51
C PRO A 96 -4.20 19.32 17.23
N SER A 97 -5.09 19.54 16.26
CA SER A 97 -4.82 20.44 15.13
C SER A 97 -4.44 21.84 15.64
N PRO A 98 -3.44 22.56 15.06
CA PRO A 98 -2.72 22.30 13.80
C PRO A 98 -1.43 21.49 13.94
N THR A 99 -0.97 21.21 15.17
CA THR A 99 0.33 20.56 15.41
C THR A 99 0.40 19.14 14.86
N ARG A 100 -0.72 18.40 14.92
CA ARG A 100 -0.85 17.08 14.29
C ARG A 100 -0.66 17.12 12.78
N HIS A 101 -1.27 18.08 12.09
CA HIS A 101 -1.16 18.21 10.62
C HIS A 101 0.29 18.39 10.18
N SER A 102 1.01 19.31 10.82
CA SER A 102 2.43 19.54 10.53
C SER A 102 3.28 18.30 10.78
N SER A 103 3.00 17.59 11.87
CA SER A 103 3.72 16.37 12.26
C SER A 103 3.46 15.22 11.29
N LEU A 104 2.20 14.99 10.92
CA LEU A 104 1.81 13.98 9.93
C LEU A 104 2.36 14.32 8.54
N ARG A 105 2.38 15.59 8.15
CA ARG A 105 2.99 16.02 6.88
C ARG A 105 4.49 15.75 6.87
N THR A 106 5.17 15.97 7.99
CA THR A 106 6.60 15.66 8.16
C THR A 106 6.83 14.15 8.12
N LEU A 107 6.03 13.37 8.83
CA LEU A 107 6.12 11.91 8.83
C LEU A 107 5.83 11.32 7.45
N ARG A 108 4.83 11.86 6.75
CA ARG A 108 4.52 11.55 5.35
C ARG A 108 5.68 11.85 4.43
N PHE A 109 6.35 12.98 4.61
CA PHE A 109 7.56 13.29 3.85
C PHE A 109 8.68 12.27 4.11
N LEU A 110 8.89 11.84 5.37
CA LEU A 110 9.92 10.86 5.70
C LEU A 110 9.61 9.46 5.14
N ILE A 111 8.34 9.03 5.14
CA ILE A 111 7.91 7.71 4.67
C ILE A 111 7.78 7.64 3.14
N LEU A 112 7.13 8.64 2.53
CA LEU A 112 6.83 8.68 1.09
C LEU A 112 7.90 9.40 0.28
N GLY A 113 8.79 10.15 0.92
CA GLY A 113 9.91 10.83 0.27
C GLY A 113 10.95 9.89 -0.34
N LYS A 114 10.69 8.58 -0.40
CA LYS A 114 11.49 7.65 -1.18
C LYS A 114 11.60 8.17 -2.61
N SER A 115 12.83 8.22 -3.14
CA SER A 115 13.06 8.54 -4.54
C SER A 115 12.32 7.51 -5.40
N LYS A 116 11.25 7.94 -6.07
CA LYS A 116 10.65 7.20 -7.19
C LYS A 116 11.64 7.25 -8.35
N THR A 117 12.59 6.34 -8.36
CA THR A 117 13.41 6.08 -9.55
C THR A 117 13.34 4.59 -9.85
N ASP A 118 12.18 4.14 -10.32
CA ASP A 118 12.00 2.81 -10.93
C ASP A 118 12.79 2.66 -12.25
N ASN A 119 13.52 3.67 -12.73
CA ASN A 119 14.15 3.66 -14.06
C ASN A 119 15.45 4.48 -14.18
N TYR A 120 16.23 4.68 -13.12
CA TYR A 120 17.54 5.32 -13.25
C TYR A 120 18.55 4.61 -12.36
N TYR A 121 19.55 4.00 -13.00
CA TYR A 121 20.71 3.29 -12.46
C TYR A 121 20.82 3.21 -10.94
N GLU A 122 20.76 1.97 -10.43
CA GLU A 122 21.08 1.50 -9.08
C GLU A 122 22.41 2.09 -8.55
N ASN A 123 22.36 3.33 -8.09
CA ASN A 123 23.33 3.85 -7.15
C ASN A 123 22.64 3.82 -5.78
N ASP A 124 23.16 2.99 -4.86
CA ASP A 124 22.78 2.91 -3.44
C ASP A 124 22.73 4.29 -2.72
N ASN A 125 23.20 5.35 -3.38
CA ASN A 125 23.19 6.74 -2.93
C ASN A 125 21.86 7.48 -3.14
N ASP A 126 20.86 6.88 -3.80
CA ASP A 126 19.63 7.59 -4.17
C ASP A 126 18.51 7.59 -3.10
N HIS A 127 18.69 6.88 -1.99
CA HIS A 127 17.75 6.93 -0.87
C HIS A 127 17.92 8.24 -0.07
N ILE A 128 16.80 8.92 0.21
CA ILE A 128 16.78 10.11 1.09
C ILE A 128 17.23 9.72 2.51
N LEU A 129 16.98 8.49 2.93
CA LEU A 129 17.31 7.97 4.24
C LEU A 129 18.27 6.79 4.14
N SER A 130 19.16 6.68 5.11
CA SER A 130 19.97 5.49 5.35
C SER A 130 19.10 4.31 5.75
N LYS A 131 19.56 3.08 5.48
CA LYS A 131 18.85 1.84 5.85
C LYS A 131 18.57 1.75 7.35
N GLU A 132 19.48 2.27 8.19
CA GLU A 132 19.29 2.33 9.65
C GLU A 132 18.13 3.26 10.01
N SER A 133 18.09 4.46 9.46
CA SER A 133 17.01 5.43 9.69
C SER A 133 15.67 4.96 9.11
N GLU A 134 15.69 4.28 7.96
CA GLU A 134 14.50 3.65 7.38
C GLU A 134 13.93 2.56 8.30
N SER A 135 14.79 1.75 8.91
CA SER A 135 14.36 0.72 9.87
C SER A 135 13.57 1.30 11.06
N LYS A 136 13.90 2.53 11.49
CA LYS A 136 13.16 3.24 12.55
C LYS A 136 11.75 3.64 12.11
N LEU A 137 11.53 3.94 10.83
CA LEU A 137 10.20 4.26 10.30
C LEU A 137 9.26 3.04 10.32
N TYR A 138 9.81 1.82 10.29
CA TYR A 138 9.01 0.59 10.42
C TYR A 138 8.75 0.17 11.87
N SER A 139 9.18 0.95 12.85
CA SER A 139 9.00 0.61 14.26
C SER A 139 7.54 0.71 14.72
N GLN A 140 7.16 -0.09 15.72
CA GLN A 140 5.81 -0.11 16.29
C GLN A 140 5.27 1.27 16.71
N PRO A 141 6.08 2.16 17.33
CA PRO A 141 5.61 3.51 17.68
C PRO A 141 5.09 4.33 16.50
N VAL A 142 5.61 4.12 15.29
CA VAL A 142 5.15 4.82 14.08
C VAL A 142 3.75 4.34 13.70
N PHE A 143 3.54 3.02 13.66
CA PHE A 143 2.21 2.45 13.39
C PHE A 143 1.19 2.92 14.43
N ASN A 144 1.55 2.90 15.72
CA ASN A 144 0.70 3.40 16.79
C ASN A 144 0.33 4.88 16.60
N ALA A 145 1.30 5.72 16.23
CA ALA A 145 1.06 7.15 15.99
C ALA A 145 0.13 7.38 14.78
N LEU A 146 0.31 6.63 13.70
CA LEU A 146 -0.50 6.75 12.49
C LEU A 146 -1.94 6.27 12.72
N VAL A 147 -2.13 5.08 13.29
CA VAL A 147 -3.47 4.56 13.59
C VAL A 147 -4.20 5.45 14.60
N HIS A 148 -3.50 5.92 15.63
CA HIS A 148 -4.10 6.85 16.59
C HIS A 148 -4.47 8.19 15.94
N ALA A 149 -3.66 8.70 15.01
CA ALA A 149 -4.02 9.88 14.24
C ALA A 149 -5.31 9.67 13.43
N CYS A 150 -5.49 8.50 12.79
CA CYS A 150 -6.74 8.14 12.12
C CYS A 150 -7.94 8.14 13.10
N ILE A 151 -7.79 7.54 14.28
CA ILE A 151 -8.86 7.51 15.30
C ILE A 151 -9.22 8.92 15.78
N MET A 152 -8.23 9.79 15.99
CA MET A 152 -8.43 11.18 16.41
C MET A 152 -9.00 12.09 15.32
N SER A 153 -9.02 11.63 14.07
CA SER A 153 -9.69 12.32 12.97
C SER A 153 -11.17 12.02 12.88
N LEU A 154 -11.65 10.98 13.57
CA LEU A 154 -13.06 10.62 13.57
C LEU A 154 -13.89 11.61 14.39
N PRO A 155 -15.15 11.88 13.99
CA PRO A 155 -16.07 12.69 14.77
C PRO A 155 -16.29 12.10 16.16
N ALA A 156 -16.21 12.93 17.20
CA ALA A 156 -16.44 12.45 18.55
C ALA A 156 -17.94 12.11 18.74
N PRO A 157 -18.28 10.94 19.31
CA PRO A 157 -19.67 10.47 19.38
C PRO A 157 -20.62 11.39 20.15
N ASN A 158 -20.09 12.29 20.99
CA ASN A 158 -20.84 13.22 21.82
C ASN A 158 -20.62 14.70 21.47
N ALA A 159 -19.98 15.02 20.34
CA ALA A 159 -19.69 16.41 20.00
C ALA A 159 -20.94 17.14 19.47
N THR A 160 -21.22 18.31 20.05
CA THR A 160 -22.25 19.24 19.55
C THR A 160 -21.76 19.91 18.26
N PRO A 161 -22.59 20.05 17.21
CA PRO A 161 -22.23 20.85 16.04
C PRO A 161 -21.96 22.31 16.47
N PRO A 162 -20.85 22.97 16.05
CA PRO A 162 -20.11 22.79 14.80
C PRO A 162 -18.77 22.02 14.88
N ASP A 163 -18.31 21.58 16.06
CA ASP A 163 -16.99 20.97 16.26
C ASP A 163 -16.90 19.49 15.87
N ASN A 164 -17.98 18.92 15.32
CA ASN A 164 -18.06 17.51 14.96
C ASN A 164 -17.67 17.24 13.49
N HIS A 165 -16.66 17.95 12.98
CA HIS A 165 -16.16 17.71 11.62
C HIS A 165 -15.04 16.68 11.65
N ARG A 166 -15.15 15.67 10.79
CA ARG A 166 -14.08 14.69 10.54
C ARG A 166 -12.86 15.40 9.96
N ASP A 167 -11.68 15.12 10.50
CA ASP A 167 -10.42 15.69 9.99
C ASP A 167 -9.87 14.79 8.86
N GLU A 168 -10.52 14.90 7.70
CA GLU A 168 -10.24 14.11 6.51
C GLU A 168 -8.79 14.26 6.01
N GLU A 169 -8.21 15.46 6.14
CA GLU A 169 -6.84 15.73 5.69
C GLU A 169 -5.82 14.96 6.55
N ALA A 170 -5.92 15.05 7.88
CA ALA A 170 -5.03 14.30 8.76
C ALA A 170 -5.18 12.78 8.58
N GLU A 171 -6.40 12.32 8.39
CA GLU A 171 -6.71 10.92 8.19
C GLU A 171 -6.13 10.41 6.86
N ALA A 172 -6.28 11.17 5.78
CA ALA A 172 -5.70 10.84 4.48
C ALA A 172 -4.18 10.75 4.55
N TYR A 173 -3.49 11.69 5.22
CA TYR A 173 -2.04 11.62 5.41
C TYR A 173 -1.62 10.38 6.19
N ALA A 174 -2.34 10.04 7.25
CA ALA A 174 -2.01 8.88 8.06
C ALA A 174 -2.24 7.55 7.31
N LEU A 175 -3.35 7.43 6.59
CA LEU A 175 -3.66 6.23 5.78
C LEU A 175 -2.72 6.05 4.60
N GLU A 176 -2.32 7.13 3.93
CA GLU A 176 -1.33 7.05 2.85
C GLU A 176 0.02 6.54 3.36
N CYS A 177 0.44 6.99 4.56
CA CYS A 177 1.64 6.48 5.22
C CYS A 177 1.51 5.00 5.58
N LEU A 178 0.39 4.60 6.22
CA LEU A 178 0.13 3.21 6.58
C LEU A 178 0.16 2.30 5.36
N ARG A 179 -0.52 2.69 4.27
CA ARG A 179 -0.51 1.98 3.00
C ARG A 179 0.92 1.76 2.48
N ALA A 180 1.75 2.80 2.50
CA ALA A 180 3.11 2.70 2.00
C ALA A 180 4.01 1.80 2.86
N LEU A 181 3.81 1.81 4.19
CA LEU A 181 4.54 0.96 5.13
C LEU A 181 4.10 -0.50 5.05
N ILE A 182 2.79 -0.77 5.02
CA ILE A 182 2.22 -2.12 4.98
C ILE A 182 2.66 -2.85 3.71
N ARG A 183 2.71 -2.15 2.57
CA ARG A 183 3.10 -2.72 1.28
C ARG A 183 4.58 -3.10 1.13
N GLN A 184 5.44 -2.79 2.11
CA GLN A 184 6.85 -3.15 2.01
C GLN A 184 7.03 -4.65 2.28
N PRO A 185 7.59 -5.41 1.32
CA PRO A 185 7.77 -6.85 1.48
C PRO A 185 8.81 -7.19 2.56
N GLY A 186 8.60 -8.30 3.27
CA GLY A 186 9.60 -8.90 4.17
C GLY A 186 9.74 -8.27 5.56
N LEU A 187 8.88 -7.32 5.92
CA LEU A 187 8.78 -6.78 7.27
C LEU A 187 7.42 -7.20 7.83
N ASN A 188 7.35 -7.56 9.12
CA ASN A 188 6.11 -7.92 9.83
C ASN A 188 5.18 -6.69 10.02
N THR A 189 4.95 -5.92 8.98
CA THR A 189 4.24 -4.63 8.96
C THR A 189 2.75 -4.81 9.15
N ILE A 190 2.19 -5.94 8.71
CA ILE A 190 0.80 -6.33 8.95
C ILE A 190 0.57 -6.55 10.44
N SER A 191 1.33 -7.46 11.06
CA SER A 191 1.21 -7.73 12.49
C SER A 191 1.40 -6.44 13.32
N ARG A 192 2.35 -5.57 12.95
CA ARG A 192 2.51 -4.24 13.56
C ARG A 192 1.29 -3.32 13.39
N ALA A 193 0.69 -3.29 12.19
CA ALA A 193 -0.52 -2.51 11.92
C ALA A 193 -1.74 -3.06 12.69
N LEU A 194 -1.82 -4.39 12.83
CA LEU A 194 -2.83 -5.07 13.63
C LEU A 194 -2.69 -4.75 15.11
N GLU A 195 -1.48 -4.86 15.67
CA GLU A 195 -1.15 -4.47 17.05
C GLU A 195 -1.42 -2.99 17.31
N ALA A 196 -1.19 -2.12 16.32
CA ALA A 196 -1.51 -0.69 16.42
C ALA A 196 -3.02 -0.41 16.43
N GLY A 197 -3.86 -1.40 16.09
CA GLY A 197 -5.31 -1.31 16.16
C GLY A 197 -5.98 -0.80 14.89
N ILE A 198 -5.41 -1.07 13.70
CA ILE A 198 -6.02 -0.65 12.43
C ILE A 198 -7.44 -1.21 12.25
N VAL A 199 -7.69 -2.43 12.73
CA VAL A 199 -9.00 -3.07 12.72
C VAL A 199 -9.99 -2.36 13.64
N ARG A 200 -9.54 -1.90 14.82
CA ARG A 200 -10.35 -1.09 15.72
C ARG A 200 -10.73 0.23 15.08
N TYR A 201 -9.82 0.86 14.36
CA TYR A 201 -10.13 2.05 13.57
C TYR A 201 -11.18 1.75 12.48
N MET A 202 -11.05 0.65 11.74
CA MET A 202 -12.05 0.22 10.75
C MET A 202 -13.46 0.06 11.36
N LYS A 203 -13.55 -0.46 12.59
CA LYS A 203 -14.81 -0.61 13.33
C LYS A 203 -15.48 0.72 13.70
N LEU A 204 -14.68 1.75 13.97
CA LEU A 204 -15.17 3.06 14.38
C LEU A 204 -15.62 3.93 13.19
N LEU A 205 -15.34 3.51 11.96
CA LEU A 205 -15.72 4.28 10.78
C LEU A 205 -17.22 4.25 10.53
N PRO A 206 -17.86 5.41 10.28
CA PRO A 206 -19.26 5.44 9.88
C PRO A 206 -19.41 4.86 8.47
N SER A 207 -20.24 3.83 8.32
CA SER A 207 -20.59 3.21 7.03
C SER A 207 -22.09 3.40 6.75
N PRO A 208 -22.51 4.52 6.14
CA PRO A 208 -23.93 4.74 5.85
C PRO A 208 -24.45 3.67 4.88
N GLY A 209 -25.51 2.97 5.28
CA GLY A 209 -26.14 1.93 4.45
C GLY A 209 -25.54 0.52 4.59
N TYR A 210 -24.46 0.34 5.37
CA TYR A 210 -23.83 -0.96 5.57
C TYR A 210 -23.68 -1.28 7.06
N ALA A 211 -23.71 -2.57 7.40
CA ALA A 211 -23.51 -3.04 8.77
C ALA A 211 -22.10 -2.70 9.29
N ASN A 212 -21.10 -2.70 8.41
CA ASN A 212 -19.73 -2.28 8.71
C ASN A 212 -18.98 -1.88 7.43
N ILE A 213 -17.78 -1.31 7.59
CA ILE A 213 -16.95 -0.83 6.47
C ILE A 213 -16.47 -1.95 5.54
N ILE A 214 -16.31 -3.18 6.04
CA ILE A 214 -15.87 -4.33 5.24
C ILE A 214 -16.99 -4.79 4.30
N ALA A 215 -18.24 -4.77 4.77
CA ALA A 215 -19.41 -5.00 3.94
C ALA A 215 -19.52 -3.92 2.85
N ALA A 216 -19.21 -2.66 3.19
CA ALA A 216 -19.17 -1.58 2.21
C ALA A 216 -18.08 -1.81 1.14
N PHE A 217 -16.90 -2.32 1.52
CA PHE A 217 -15.84 -2.68 0.55
C PHE A 217 -16.20 -3.84 -0.39
N SER A 218 -17.15 -4.68 0.00
CA SER A 218 -17.62 -5.78 -0.84
C SER A 218 -18.62 -5.33 -1.91
N ASP A 219 -19.19 -4.12 -1.76
CA ASP A 219 -20.13 -3.57 -2.74
C ASP A 219 -19.37 -2.86 -3.87
N THR A 220 -19.59 -3.31 -5.10
CA THR A 220 -18.97 -2.72 -6.30
C THR A 220 -19.45 -1.31 -6.60
N GLU A 221 -20.62 -0.91 -6.07
CA GLU A 221 -21.18 0.43 -6.22
C GLU A 221 -20.68 1.41 -5.15
N PHE A 222 -20.17 0.90 -4.03
CA PHE A 222 -19.59 1.73 -2.99
C PHE A 222 -18.19 2.19 -3.39
N GLN A 223 -18.07 3.48 -3.70
CA GLN A 223 -16.77 4.14 -3.84
C GLN A 223 -16.41 4.79 -2.51
N PRO A 224 -15.49 4.22 -1.71
CA PRO A 224 -15.04 4.86 -0.49
C PRO A 224 -14.37 6.20 -0.87
N GLU A 225 -14.76 7.28 -0.19
CA GLU A 225 -14.10 8.59 -0.32
C GLU A 225 -12.59 8.49 -0.06
N ASN A 226 -12.19 7.53 0.78
CA ASN A 226 -10.80 7.23 1.09
C ASN A 226 -10.37 5.86 0.55
N TYR A 227 -9.89 5.85 -0.69
CA TYR A 227 -9.40 4.65 -1.39
C TYR A 227 -8.23 3.95 -0.65
N PHE A 228 -7.47 4.67 0.18
CA PHE A 228 -6.31 4.08 0.86
C PHE A 228 -6.69 2.94 1.80
N LEU A 229 -7.82 3.04 2.51
CA LEU A 229 -8.24 2.01 3.44
C LEU A 229 -8.72 0.74 2.73
N TYR A 230 -9.46 0.89 1.64
CA TYR A 230 -9.86 -0.22 0.77
C TYR A 230 -8.64 -0.95 0.21
N ASP A 231 -7.64 -0.19 -0.23
CA ASP A 231 -6.41 -0.75 -0.76
C ASP A 231 -5.57 -1.48 0.31
N ILE A 232 -5.53 -0.94 1.55
CA ILE A 232 -4.91 -1.63 2.68
C ILE A 232 -5.65 -2.95 2.96
N HIS A 233 -6.98 -2.93 3.03
CA HIS A 233 -7.79 -4.12 3.24
C HIS A 233 -7.51 -5.19 2.19
N ASN A 234 -7.62 -4.84 0.90
CA ASN A 234 -7.38 -5.77 -0.20
C ASN A 234 -5.97 -6.33 -0.19
N TRP A 235 -4.97 -5.51 0.13
CA TRP A 235 -3.60 -5.98 0.22
C TRP A 235 -3.44 -6.97 1.38
N MET A 236 -4.01 -6.69 2.56
CA MET A 236 -3.90 -7.58 3.73
C MET A 236 -4.62 -8.92 3.53
N VAL A 237 -5.74 -8.93 2.82
CA VAL A 237 -6.48 -10.17 2.46
C VAL A 237 -5.68 -11.04 1.49
N ASN A 238 -4.97 -10.44 0.53
CA ASN A 238 -4.10 -11.18 -0.39
C ASN A 238 -2.69 -11.46 0.19
N HIS A 239 -2.54 -11.16 1.48
CA HIS A 239 -1.42 -11.39 2.39
C HIS A 239 -0.97 -12.84 2.59
N ASP A 240 0.32 -13.20 2.63
CA ASP A 240 0.74 -14.47 3.25
C ASP A 240 0.29 -14.58 4.73
N GLU A 241 0.04 -13.44 5.40
CA GLU A 241 -0.43 -13.34 6.78
C GLU A 241 -1.96 -13.09 6.86
N GLU A 242 -2.72 -13.47 5.82
CA GLU A 242 -4.19 -13.26 5.75
C GLU A 242 -4.91 -13.82 6.99
N ASN A 243 -4.51 -14.99 7.49
CA ASN A 243 -5.18 -15.65 8.61
C ASN A 243 -5.17 -14.79 9.89
N GLU A 244 -4.06 -14.13 10.20
CA GLU A 244 -3.95 -13.26 11.38
C GLU A 244 -4.86 -12.04 11.24
N TYR A 245 -4.92 -11.47 10.03
CA TYR A 245 -5.82 -10.37 9.72
C TYR A 245 -7.30 -10.76 9.84
N LEU A 246 -7.68 -11.92 9.28
CA LEU A 246 -9.04 -12.45 9.37
C LEU A 246 -9.44 -12.78 10.81
N GLU A 247 -8.55 -13.34 11.62
CA GLU A 247 -8.81 -13.59 13.05
C GLU A 247 -9.07 -12.28 13.81
N CYS A 248 -8.28 -11.23 13.55
CA CYS A 248 -8.53 -9.91 14.13
C CYS A 248 -9.88 -9.33 13.69
N LEU A 249 -10.25 -9.47 12.41
CA LEU A 249 -11.56 -9.03 11.91
C LEU A 249 -12.72 -9.78 12.57
N LYS A 250 -12.59 -11.11 12.75
CA LYS A 250 -13.58 -11.94 13.47
C LYS A 250 -13.72 -11.50 14.93
N LYS A 251 -12.60 -11.28 15.61
CA LYS A 251 -12.56 -10.83 17.01
C LYS A 251 -13.26 -9.49 17.22
N GLU A 252 -13.16 -8.58 16.25
CA GLU A 252 -13.82 -7.28 16.28
C GLU A 252 -15.23 -7.28 15.69
N GLU A 253 -15.77 -8.45 15.32
CA GLU A 253 -17.11 -8.64 14.74
C GLU A 253 -17.30 -7.91 13.39
N LEU A 254 -16.21 -7.58 12.70
CA LEU A 254 -16.24 -6.95 11.37
C LEU A 254 -16.37 -7.98 10.25
N TYR A 255 -15.97 -9.22 10.51
CA TYR A 255 -16.08 -10.31 9.57
C TYR A 255 -16.90 -11.44 10.18
N VAL A 256 -18.09 -11.66 9.62
CA VAL A 256 -18.84 -12.88 9.83
C VAL A 256 -18.40 -13.83 8.72
N GLU A 257 -17.73 -14.91 9.11
CA GLU A 257 -17.35 -15.95 8.16
C GLU A 257 -18.64 -16.55 7.58
N ARG A 258 -18.92 -16.21 6.32
CA ARG A 258 -20.06 -16.76 5.60
C ARG A 258 -19.91 -18.28 5.62
N PRO A 259 -20.87 -19.03 6.17
CA PRO A 259 -20.74 -20.47 6.23
C PRO A 259 -20.61 -21.02 4.81
N LYS A 260 -19.43 -21.59 4.50
CA LYS A 260 -19.17 -22.24 3.22
C LYS A 260 -19.95 -23.53 3.19
N VAL A 261 -20.97 -23.60 2.35
CA VAL A 261 -21.63 -24.88 2.05
C VAL A 261 -20.89 -25.48 0.86
N ILE A 262 -19.97 -26.40 1.15
CA ILE A 262 -19.27 -27.16 0.12
C ILE A 262 -20.29 -28.14 -0.46
N MET A 263 -20.71 -27.92 -1.71
CA MET A 263 -21.43 -28.93 -2.48
C MET A 263 -20.42 -30.00 -2.87
N GLY A 264 -20.21 -30.98 -1.98
CA GLY A 264 -19.26 -32.05 -2.21
C GLY A 264 -19.63 -32.86 -3.46
N ALA A 265 -18.76 -32.85 -4.46
CA ALA A 265 -18.80 -33.86 -5.51
C ALA A 265 -18.35 -35.18 -4.87
N ILE A 266 -19.32 -36.00 -4.46
CA ILE A 266 -19.02 -37.36 -4.01
C ILE A 266 -18.36 -38.09 -5.18
N ARG A 267 -17.03 -38.27 -5.13
CA ARG A 267 -16.33 -39.31 -5.89
C ARG A 267 -16.79 -40.67 -5.35
N ALA A 268 -18.00 -41.07 -5.71
CA ALA A 268 -18.39 -42.46 -5.67
C ALA A 268 -17.72 -43.11 -6.89
N ASN A 269 -16.74 -43.97 -6.62
CA ASN A 269 -16.11 -44.93 -7.53
C ASN A 269 -16.67 -44.91 -8.97
N GLY A 270 -15.98 -44.21 -9.87
CA GLY A 270 -15.97 -44.55 -11.29
C GLY A 270 -17.18 -44.18 -12.15
N VAL A 271 -18.09 -43.30 -11.72
CA VAL A 271 -19.13 -42.77 -12.61
C VAL A 271 -19.11 -41.24 -12.62
N SER A 272 -18.44 -40.66 -13.61
CA SER A 272 -18.56 -39.24 -13.91
C SER A 272 -19.97 -38.97 -14.46
N GLY A 273 -20.85 -38.40 -13.64
CA GLY A 273 -22.16 -37.96 -14.11
C GLY A 273 -23.24 -37.98 -13.03
N GLY A 274 -23.08 -37.20 -11.96
CA GLY A 274 -24.25 -36.78 -11.19
C GLY A 274 -25.07 -35.83 -12.07
N SER A 275 -26.30 -36.20 -12.41
CA SER A 275 -27.25 -35.30 -13.07
C SER A 275 -27.41 -34.02 -12.24
N PHE A 276 -27.63 -32.87 -12.89
CA PHE A 276 -28.01 -31.61 -12.22
C PHE A 276 -29.07 -31.84 -11.13
N GLU A 277 -30.01 -32.75 -11.41
CA GLU A 277 -31.08 -33.15 -10.50
C GLU A 277 -30.58 -33.80 -9.20
N THR A 278 -29.48 -34.58 -9.25
CA THR A 278 -28.85 -35.16 -8.07
C THR A 278 -28.19 -34.09 -7.20
N ASN A 279 -27.54 -33.10 -7.83
CA ASN A 279 -26.92 -31.98 -7.10
C ASN A 279 -27.98 -31.09 -6.45
N VAL A 280 -29.12 -30.86 -7.13
CA VAL A 280 -30.26 -30.15 -6.56
C VAL A 280 -30.87 -30.90 -5.38
N GLN A 281 -31.00 -32.24 -5.46
CA GLN A 281 -31.50 -33.04 -4.34
C GLN A 281 -30.57 -33.03 -3.13
N ILE A 282 -29.25 -33.07 -3.35
CA ILE A 282 -28.26 -32.94 -2.27
C ILE A 282 -28.35 -31.54 -1.65
N PHE A 283 -28.45 -30.50 -2.45
CA PHE A 283 -28.64 -29.12 -1.99
C PHE A 283 -29.88 -28.95 -1.10
N HIS A 284 -31.03 -29.46 -1.55
CA HIS A 284 -32.27 -29.42 -0.75
C HIS A 284 -32.15 -30.23 0.54
N ARG A 285 -31.42 -31.35 0.53
CA ARG A 285 -31.17 -32.16 1.74
C ARG A 285 -30.31 -31.37 2.73
N THR A 286 -29.20 -30.80 2.28
CA THR A 286 -28.29 -30.00 3.12
C THR A 286 -28.99 -28.78 3.72
N LEU A 287 -29.87 -28.11 2.95
CA LEU A 287 -30.69 -27.01 3.47
C LEU A 287 -31.68 -27.46 4.54
N ARG A 288 -32.36 -28.60 4.36
CA ARG A 288 -33.29 -29.13 5.37
C ARG A 288 -32.60 -29.63 6.62
N GLU A 289 -31.43 -30.24 6.49
CA GLU A 289 -30.64 -30.69 7.65
C GLU A 289 -30.14 -29.49 8.48
N ARG A 290 -29.80 -28.39 7.82
CA ARG A 290 -29.30 -27.18 8.47
C ARG A 290 -30.39 -26.28 9.05
N TYR A 291 -31.54 -26.20 8.38
CA TYR A 291 -32.69 -25.39 8.81
C TYR A 291 -33.92 -26.29 8.99
N PRO A 292 -33.98 -27.13 10.04
CA PRO A 292 -35.09 -28.05 10.27
C PRO A 292 -36.41 -27.32 10.55
N ASP A 293 -36.33 -26.07 11.01
CA ASP A 293 -37.47 -25.21 11.33
C ASP A 293 -38.02 -24.47 10.10
N ALA A 294 -37.35 -24.55 8.95
CA ALA A 294 -37.84 -23.94 7.70
C ALA A 294 -38.97 -24.78 7.11
N VAL A 295 -40.12 -24.15 6.89
CA VAL A 295 -41.34 -24.80 6.37
C VAL A 295 -41.24 -25.05 4.87
N SER A 296 -40.44 -24.26 4.15
CA SER A 296 -40.15 -24.43 2.73
C SER A 296 -38.66 -24.26 2.41
N VAL A 297 -38.28 -24.67 1.20
CA VAL A 297 -36.91 -24.46 0.71
C VAL A 297 -36.66 -22.96 0.50
N GLU A 298 -37.64 -22.19 0.03
CA GLU A 298 -37.46 -20.74 -0.07
C GLU A 298 -37.20 -20.12 1.30
N GLN A 299 -37.89 -20.57 2.34
CA GLN A 299 -37.65 -20.09 3.70
C GLN A 299 -36.27 -20.51 4.24
N ALA A 300 -35.82 -21.73 3.93
CA ALA A 300 -34.46 -22.18 4.27
C ALA A 300 -33.39 -21.37 3.51
N LEU A 301 -33.69 -20.97 2.27
CA LEU A 301 -32.84 -20.09 1.45
C LEU A 301 -32.85 -18.66 1.97
N GLU A 302 -33.98 -18.14 2.44
CA GLU A 302 -34.08 -16.84 3.10
C GLU A 302 -33.30 -16.82 4.41
N PHE A 303 -33.35 -17.91 5.20
CA PHE A 303 -32.50 -18.06 6.38
C PHE A 303 -31.02 -18.18 6.02
N ALA A 304 -30.68 -18.96 5.00
CA ALA A 304 -29.31 -19.05 4.51
C ALA A 304 -28.79 -17.71 3.95
N ALA A 305 -29.64 -16.94 3.26
CA ALA A 305 -29.32 -15.62 2.73
C ALA A 305 -29.21 -14.57 3.84
N ALA A 306 -30.08 -14.62 4.85
CA ALA A 306 -29.99 -13.79 6.06
C ALA A 306 -28.72 -14.08 6.87
N GLU A 307 -28.24 -15.33 6.85
CA GLU A 307 -26.94 -15.73 7.40
C GLU A 307 -25.75 -15.48 6.45
N GLY A 308 -26.01 -14.97 5.24
CA GLY A 308 -25.00 -14.66 4.24
C GLY A 308 -24.27 -15.89 3.68
N ALA A 309 -24.86 -17.09 3.72
CA ALA A 309 -24.23 -18.31 3.22
C ALA A 309 -23.88 -18.20 1.72
N THR A 310 -22.72 -18.73 1.33
CA THR A 310 -22.29 -18.81 -0.07
C THR A 310 -22.07 -20.27 -0.45
N PHE A 311 -22.49 -20.64 -1.66
CA PHE A 311 -22.43 -22.00 -2.16
C PHE A 311 -21.35 -22.09 -3.23
N GLU A 312 -20.30 -22.87 -2.96
CA GLU A 312 -19.23 -23.15 -3.93
C GLU A 312 -19.40 -24.56 -4.49
N VAL A 313 -19.21 -24.69 -5.81
CA VAL A 313 -19.16 -25.98 -6.49
C VAL A 313 -17.69 -26.33 -6.69
N GLU A 314 -17.21 -27.39 -6.03
CA GLU A 314 -15.89 -27.96 -6.33
C GLU A 314 -15.94 -28.65 -7.70
N VAL A 315 -15.44 -27.98 -8.72
CA VAL A 315 -15.07 -28.61 -9.99
C VAL A 315 -13.62 -29.07 -9.83
N GLY A 316 -13.35 -30.35 -10.06
CA GLY A 316 -12.12 -31.05 -9.65
C GLY A 316 -10.78 -30.37 -9.96
N GLU A 317 -9.74 -30.86 -9.28
CA GLU A 317 -8.35 -30.35 -9.27
C GLU A 317 -7.90 -29.78 -10.63
N GLY A 318 -7.81 -28.45 -10.72
CA GLY A 318 -7.22 -27.73 -11.84
C GLY A 318 -8.13 -26.74 -12.58
N THR A 319 -9.42 -26.63 -12.22
CA THR A 319 -10.34 -25.67 -12.86
C THR A 319 -10.91 -24.65 -11.86
N GLU A 320 -10.98 -23.39 -12.28
CA GLU A 320 -11.40 -22.22 -11.49
C GLU A 320 -12.58 -22.50 -10.54
N ARG A 321 -12.38 -22.15 -9.27
CA ARG A 321 -13.45 -22.05 -8.27
C ARG A 321 -14.42 -20.97 -8.73
N ARG A 322 -15.59 -21.37 -9.23
CA ARG A 322 -16.70 -20.44 -9.43
C ARG A 322 -17.56 -20.44 -8.17
N ALA A 323 -17.46 -19.36 -7.40
CA ALA A 323 -18.52 -19.01 -6.46
C ALA A 323 -19.77 -18.76 -7.30
N ALA A 324 -20.80 -19.59 -7.15
CA ALA A 324 -22.09 -19.32 -7.76
C ALA A 324 -22.78 -18.24 -6.91
N PHE A 325 -22.48 -16.98 -7.19
CA PHE A 325 -23.40 -15.90 -6.86
C PHE A 325 -24.62 -16.08 -7.77
N TRP A 326 -25.77 -16.39 -7.18
CA TRP A 326 -27.04 -16.30 -7.90
C TRP A 326 -27.39 -14.81 -8.06
N GLN A 327 -27.45 -14.37 -9.32
CA GLN A 327 -28.37 -13.32 -9.78
C GLN A 327 -29.78 -13.91 -9.92
#